data_AF-A0A2S2FGF1-F1
#
_entry.id   AF-A0A2S2FGF1-F1
#
_cell.length_a   1.000
_cell.length_b   1.000
_cell.length_c   1.000
_cell.angle_alpha   90.00
_cell.angle_beta   90.00
_cell.angle_gamma   90.00
#
_symmetry.space_group_name_H-M   'P 1'
#
loop_
_entity.id
_entity.type
_entity.pdbx_description
1 polymer ?
#
loop_
_entity_poly.entity_id
_entity_poly.type
_entity_poly.pdbx_seq_one_letter_code
_entity_poly.pdbx_strand_id
1 'polypeptide(L)'
;MIVDLNTQPIQNLENNAVSQFIFQNENGSFYPPQDFNPTAIIQQNKLKAAQANKFSLSNAFQIDIDKFISKLDSISARTSSARCARSIRIALQTAGAKFSNHPVAAADWGDTLEEIGYKQIQPAFDNPQEGDIYIIDRTRKHRYGHIAGYTGSEWVSDFKQRSYDVYKGDVTYKYYRLSA
;
A
#
# COMPACT_ATOMS: atom_id res chain seq x y z
N MET A 1 -34.67 32.16 19.77
CA MET A 1 -34.90 32.79 21.09
C MET A 1 -35.51 31.70 21.97
N ILE A 2 -34.79 31.33 23.04
CA ILE A 2 -35.30 30.78 24.31
C ILE A 2 -35.86 29.34 24.22
N VAL A 3 -35.07 28.29 24.51
CA VAL A 3 -34.69 27.69 25.84
C VAL A 3 -35.89 27.07 26.59
N ASP A 4 -35.84 25.96 27.33
CA ASP A 4 -34.73 25.26 27.98
C ASP A 4 -35.14 23.84 28.45
N LEU A 5 -34.12 23.11 28.91
CA LEU A 5 -34.04 21.74 29.43
C LEU A 5 -35.11 21.29 30.45
N ASN A 6 -35.49 20.01 30.36
CA ASN A 6 -35.85 19.22 31.54
C ASN A 6 -35.46 17.75 31.37
N THR A 7 -34.16 17.47 31.31
CA THR A 7 -33.60 16.16 31.63
C THR A 7 -33.03 16.23 33.04
N GLN A 8 -33.76 15.67 34.00
CA GLN A 8 -33.27 15.44 35.35
C GLN A 8 -32.27 14.26 35.36
N PRO A 9 -31.24 14.27 36.23
CA PRO A 9 -30.22 13.24 36.25
C PRO A 9 -30.75 12.01 37.00
N ILE A 10 -30.84 10.87 36.34
CA ILE A 10 -30.90 9.60 37.07
C ILE A 10 -29.47 9.10 37.20
N GLN A 11 -28.86 9.41 38.35
CA GLN A 11 -27.84 8.55 38.92
C GLN A 11 -28.49 7.19 39.15
N ASN A 12 -28.10 6.21 38.34
CA ASN A 12 -27.99 4.81 38.78
C ASN A 12 -26.89 4.18 37.92
N LEU A 13 -25.69 4.16 38.50
CA LEU A 13 -24.77 3.06 38.25
C LEU A 13 -25.48 1.78 38.67
N GLU A 14 -25.26 0.71 37.91
CA GLU A 14 -25.82 -0.62 38.11
C GLU A 14 -27.31 -0.73 37.72
N ASN A 15 -27.56 -1.10 36.46
CA ASN A 15 -28.44 -2.23 36.12
C ASN A 15 -28.56 -2.34 34.59
N ASN A 16 -28.31 -3.55 34.10
CA ASN A 16 -28.30 -3.94 32.68
C ASN A 16 -29.75 -4.05 32.16
N ALA A 17 -30.51 -2.96 32.19
CA ALA A 17 -31.92 -2.94 31.80
C ALA A 17 -32.07 -2.58 30.31
N VAL A 18 -32.37 -3.59 29.50
CA VAL A 18 -32.80 -3.41 28.10
C VAL A 18 -34.09 -2.59 28.12
N SER A 19 -34.04 -1.33 27.67
CA SER A 19 -35.22 -0.50 27.56
C SER A 19 -36.03 -0.96 26.35
N GLN A 20 -37.20 -1.58 26.59
CA GLN A 20 -38.11 -1.98 25.52
C GLN A 20 -38.83 -0.74 25.00
N PHE A 21 -38.45 -0.27 23.82
CA PHE A 21 -39.14 0.82 23.14
C PHE A 21 -40.25 0.26 22.26
N ILE A 22 -41.44 0.85 22.42
CA ILE A 22 -42.64 0.52 21.68
C ILE A 22 -42.77 1.49 20.52
N PHE A 23 -42.75 0.98 19.28
CA PHE A 23 -42.94 1.78 18.09
C PHE A 23 -44.22 1.34 17.36
N GLN A 24 -45.09 2.29 17.04
CA GLN A 24 -46.28 2.08 16.22
C GLN A 24 -46.02 2.60 14.81
N ASN A 25 -46.48 1.89 13.78
CA ASN A 25 -46.48 2.40 12.42
C ASN A 25 -47.73 3.27 12.14
N GLU A 26 -47.71 3.95 10.99
CA GLU A 26 -48.78 4.86 10.53
C GLU A 26 -50.16 4.18 10.40
N ASN A 27 -50.18 2.84 10.38
CA ASN A 27 -51.39 2.03 10.30
C ASN A 27 -51.87 1.53 11.67
N GLY A 28 -51.28 2.01 12.77
CA GLY A 28 -51.64 1.64 14.14
C GLY A 28 -51.20 0.22 14.55
N SER A 29 -50.42 -0.46 13.71
CA SER A 29 -49.87 -1.79 14.02
C SER A 29 -48.53 -1.64 14.74
N PHE A 30 -48.37 -2.43 15.80
CA PHE A 30 -47.23 -2.38 16.69
C PHE A 30 -46.09 -3.21 16.12
N TYR A 31 -44.89 -2.62 16.00
CA TYR A 31 -43.71 -3.39 15.59
C TYR A 31 -43.32 -4.39 16.69
N PRO A 32 -42.98 -5.65 16.36
CA PRO A 32 -42.55 -6.61 17.36
C PRO A 32 -41.42 -6.01 18.22
N PRO A 33 -41.42 -6.22 19.55
CA PRO A 33 -40.40 -5.67 20.43
C PRO A 33 -39.01 -6.07 19.92
N GLN A 34 -38.23 -5.08 19.48
CA GLN A 34 -36.84 -5.28 19.12
C GLN A 34 -35.97 -4.85 20.30
N ASP A 35 -35.06 -5.71 20.70
CA ASP A 35 -34.05 -5.40 21.72
C ASP A 35 -33.08 -4.36 21.15
N PHE A 36 -33.45 -3.09 21.28
CA PHE A 36 -32.63 -1.98 20.83
C PHE A 36 -31.54 -1.74 21.85
N ASN A 37 -30.30 -2.15 21.54
CA ASN A 37 -29.12 -1.84 22.34
C ASN A 37 -28.33 -0.70 21.67
N PRO A 38 -28.52 0.57 22.12
CA PRO A 38 -27.88 1.73 21.50
C PRO A 38 -26.35 1.66 21.57
N THR A 39 -25.81 1.03 22.62
CA THR A 39 -24.37 0.91 22.86
C THR A 39 -23.70 0.02 21.82
N ALA A 40 -24.35 -1.08 21.44
CA ALA A 40 -23.83 -1.98 20.40
C ALA A 40 -23.77 -1.28 19.03
N ILE A 41 -24.78 -0.46 18.69
CA ILE A 41 -24.83 0.30 17.44
C ILE A 41 -23.73 1.37 17.41
N ILE A 42 -23.55 2.11 18.50
CA ILE A 42 -22.50 3.13 18.60
C ILE A 42 -21.11 2.47 18.50
N GLN A 43 -20.90 1.33 19.15
CA GLN A 43 -19.64 0.59 19.07
C GLN A 43 -19.38 0.06 17.66
N GLN A 44 -20.38 -0.52 17.00
CA GLN A 44 -20.27 -0.96 15.60
C GLN A 44 -19.97 0.19 14.64
N ASN A 45 -20.61 1.34 14.81
CA ASN A 45 -20.36 2.51 13.96
C ASN A 45 -18.97 3.10 14.19
N LYS A 46 -18.48 3.12 15.44
CA LYS A 46 -17.09 3.49 15.75
C LYS A 46 -16.08 2.51 15.14
N LEU A 47 -16.37 1.21 15.19
CA LEU A 47 -15.53 0.18 14.57
C LEU A 47 -15.50 0.32 13.04
N LYS A 48 -16.66 0.55 12.40
CA LYS A 48 -16.76 0.80 10.96
C LYS A 48 -16.02 2.08 10.53
N ALA A 49 -16.14 3.17 11.29
CA ALA A 49 -15.42 4.41 11.02
C ALA A 49 -13.90 4.23 11.22
N ALA A 50 -13.48 3.52 12.27
CA ALA A 50 -12.07 3.19 12.50
C ALA A 50 -11.51 2.27 11.40
N GLN A 51 -12.32 1.34 10.88
CA GLN A 51 -11.94 0.44 9.79
C GLN A 51 -11.89 1.16 8.45
N ALA A 52 -12.82 2.09 8.17
CA ALA A 52 -12.80 2.96 7.00
C ALA A 52 -11.59 3.91 7.01
N ASN A 53 -11.24 4.47 8.18
CA ASN A 53 -10.05 5.30 8.33
C ASN A 53 -8.75 4.49 8.22
N LYS A 54 -8.69 3.27 8.75
CA LYS A 54 -7.55 2.37 8.54
C LYS A 54 -7.40 1.96 7.07
N PHE A 55 -8.51 1.65 6.40
CA PHE A 55 -8.54 1.32 4.97
C PHE A 55 -8.15 2.53 4.10
N SER A 56 -8.54 3.75 4.49
CA SER A 56 -8.15 4.96 3.78
C SER A 56 -6.70 5.37 4.03
N LEU A 57 -6.10 5.00 5.16
CA LEU A 57 -4.69 5.25 5.47
C LEU A 57 -3.75 4.18 4.89
N SER A 58 -4.19 2.92 4.79
CA SER A 58 -3.46 1.87 4.09
C SER A 58 -3.42 2.14 2.57
N ASN A 59 -4.50 2.64 1.99
CA ASN A 59 -4.55 3.02 0.58
C ASN A 59 -3.76 4.31 0.25
N ALA A 60 -3.40 5.13 1.24
CA ALA A 60 -2.67 6.38 1.02
C ALA A 60 -1.16 6.21 0.82
N PHE A 61 -0.62 5.01 1.09
CA PHE A 61 0.80 4.67 0.99
C PHE A 61 1.08 3.40 0.19
N GLN A 62 0.06 2.74 -0.37
CA GLN A 62 0.27 1.49 -1.08
C GLN A 62 0.57 1.74 -2.55
N ILE A 63 1.72 1.23 -2.99
CA ILE A 63 2.10 1.16 -4.40
C ILE A 63 1.10 0.28 -5.14
N ASP A 64 0.47 0.83 -6.19
CA ASP A 64 -0.37 0.07 -7.11
C ASP A 64 0.53 -0.74 -8.05
N ILE A 65 0.73 -2.03 -7.70
CA ILE A 65 1.64 -2.93 -8.41
C ILE A 65 1.25 -3.10 -9.88
N ASP A 66 -0.05 -3.14 -10.20
CA ASP A 66 -0.53 -3.28 -11.58
C ASP A 66 -0.11 -2.07 -12.43
N LYS A 67 -0.21 -0.86 -11.87
CA LYS A 67 0.27 0.36 -12.54
C LYS A 67 1.79 0.39 -12.68
N PHE A 68 2.54 -0.10 -11.68
CA PHE A 68 3.99 -0.20 -11.74
C PHE A 68 4.40 -1.11 -12.91
N ILE A 69 3.83 -2.31 -12.97
CA ILE A 69 4.09 -3.31 -14.00
C ILE A 69 3.67 -2.81 -15.37
N SER A 70 2.46 -2.25 -15.49
CA SER A 70 1.97 -1.67 -16.75
C SER A 70 2.92 -0.59 -17.28
N LYS A 71 3.49 0.23 -16.38
CA LYS A 71 4.44 1.27 -16.77
C LYS A 71 5.78 0.68 -17.22
N LEU A 72 6.27 -0.36 -16.56
CA LEU A 72 7.47 -1.09 -17.00
C LEU A 72 7.25 -1.77 -18.35
N ASP A 73 6.13 -2.46 -18.54
CA ASP A 73 5.85 -3.19 -19.78
C ASP A 73 5.74 -2.26 -21.00
N SER A 74 5.34 -1.00 -20.79
CA SER A 74 5.34 0.04 -21.82
C SER A 74 6.73 0.36 -22.41
N ILE A 75 7.81 -0.05 -21.74
CA ILE A 75 9.18 0.15 -22.21
C ILE A 75 9.49 -0.88 -23.31
N SER A 76 9.58 -0.42 -24.55
CA SER A 76 9.87 -1.29 -25.70
C SER A 76 11.37 -1.44 -26.01
N ALA A 77 12.22 -0.60 -25.40
CA ALA A 77 13.66 -0.61 -25.63
C ALA A 77 14.27 -1.98 -25.26
N ARG A 78 15.21 -2.46 -26.09
CA ARG A 78 15.97 -3.70 -25.85
C ARG A 78 17.44 -3.46 -25.52
N THR A 79 17.85 -2.20 -25.45
CA THR A 79 19.21 -1.76 -25.14
C THR A 79 19.14 -0.62 -24.13
N SER A 80 20.10 -0.57 -23.21
CA SER A 80 20.11 0.45 -22.15
C SER A 80 20.40 1.84 -22.72
N SER A 81 19.70 2.83 -22.16
CA SER A 81 19.94 4.25 -22.31
C SER A 81 20.73 4.85 -21.14
N ALA A 82 21.20 4.01 -20.21
CA ALA A 82 21.81 4.38 -18.93
C ALA A 82 20.90 5.22 -18.02
N ARG A 83 19.58 4.99 -18.07
CA ARG A 83 18.58 5.73 -17.27
C ARG A 83 17.73 4.84 -16.36
N CYS A 84 18.23 3.65 -16.00
CA CYS A 84 17.50 2.64 -15.22
C CYS A 84 16.83 3.22 -13.95
N ALA A 85 17.58 3.94 -13.11
CA ALA A 85 17.05 4.59 -11.91
C ALA A 85 15.92 5.59 -12.21
N ARG A 86 16.01 6.34 -13.32
CA ARG A 86 14.95 7.26 -13.74
C ARG A 86 13.70 6.51 -14.19
N SER A 87 13.84 5.44 -14.95
CA SER A 87 12.71 4.65 -15.44
C SER A 87 11.96 3.98 -14.29
N ILE A 88 12.68 3.36 -13.35
CA ILE A 88 12.07 2.75 -12.16
C ILE A 88 11.38 3.79 -11.30
N ARG A 89 12.00 4.97 -11.07
CA ARG A 89 11.34 6.07 -10.38
C ARG A 89 10.00 6.44 -11.01
N ILE A 90 9.97 6.66 -12.32
CA ILE A 90 8.76 7.07 -13.03
C ILE A 90 7.68 5.98 -12.92
N ALA A 91 8.07 4.70 -13.02
CA ALA A 91 7.14 3.60 -12.82
C ALA A 91 6.56 3.58 -11.41
N LEU A 92 7.39 3.73 -10.37
CA LEU A 92 6.94 3.81 -8.99
C LEU A 92 6.02 5.02 -8.75
N GLN A 93 6.37 6.20 -9.28
CA GLN A 93 5.52 7.40 -9.19
C GLN A 93 4.17 7.20 -9.89
N THR A 94 4.16 6.53 -11.04
CA THR A 94 2.92 6.18 -11.77
C THR A 94 2.04 5.24 -10.93
N ALA A 95 2.66 4.37 -10.16
CA ALA A 95 2.01 3.48 -9.20
C ALA A 95 1.61 4.17 -7.88
N GLY A 96 1.81 5.49 -7.74
CA GLY A 96 1.40 6.25 -6.56
C GLY A 96 2.51 6.48 -5.52
N ALA A 97 3.75 6.02 -5.77
CA ALA A 97 4.88 6.34 -4.90
C ALA A 97 5.10 7.86 -4.81
N LYS A 98 5.33 8.34 -3.60
CA LYS A 98 5.70 9.74 -3.34
C LYS A 98 7.10 9.77 -2.77
N PHE A 99 7.97 10.54 -3.41
CA PHE A 99 9.36 10.74 -2.99
C PHE A 99 9.55 12.21 -2.63
N SER A 100 10.07 12.49 -1.43
CA SER A 100 10.54 13.84 -1.06
C SER A 100 11.88 14.14 -1.75
N ASN A 101 12.73 13.13 -1.82
CA ASN A 101 13.99 13.10 -2.55
C ASN A 101 14.21 11.69 -3.12
N HIS A 102 15.12 11.54 -4.08
CA HIS A 102 15.51 10.23 -4.58
C HIS A 102 16.98 10.24 -5.05
N PRO A 103 17.70 9.13 -4.91
CA PRO A 103 19.08 9.04 -5.38
C PRO A 103 19.16 9.09 -6.92
N VAL A 104 20.32 9.53 -7.40
CA VAL A 104 20.67 9.47 -8.84
C VAL A 104 21.19 8.08 -9.20
N ALA A 105 22.03 7.50 -8.34
CA ALA A 105 22.63 6.18 -8.55
C ALA A 105 21.62 5.08 -8.24
N ALA A 106 21.53 4.08 -9.11
CA ALA A 106 20.68 2.90 -8.93
C ALA A 106 21.04 2.11 -7.66
N ALA A 107 22.33 2.00 -7.33
CA ALA A 107 22.82 1.28 -6.16
C ALA A 107 22.32 1.84 -4.81
N ASP A 108 21.89 3.12 -4.77
CA ASP A 108 21.45 3.79 -3.54
C ASP A 108 19.94 3.72 -3.31
N TRP A 109 19.19 3.07 -4.21
CA TRP A 109 17.72 3.07 -4.12
C TRP A 109 17.16 2.24 -2.97
N GLY A 110 17.96 1.43 -2.28
CA GLY A 110 17.50 0.53 -1.22
C GLY A 110 16.65 1.22 -0.17
N ASP A 111 17.21 2.22 0.52
CA ASP A 111 16.51 2.96 1.58
C ASP A 111 15.24 3.64 1.03
N THR A 112 15.29 4.21 -0.18
CA THR A 112 14.14 4.82 -0.83
C THR A 112 13.02 3.81 -1.14
N LEU A 113 13.36 2.56 -1.46
CA LEU A 113 12.38 1.48 -1.66
C LEU A 113 11.77 1.06 -0.32
N GLU A 114 12.58 0.97 0.74
CA GLU A 114 12.11 0.60 2.08
C GLU A 114 11.15 1.66 2.66
N GLU A 115 11.44 2.94 2.46
CA GLU A 115 10.55 4.06 2.85
C GLU A 115 9.14 3.97 2.23
N ILE A 116 9.03 3.38 1.04
CA ILE A 116 7.74 3.21 0.33
C ILE A 116 7.17 1.79 0.49
N GLY A 117 7.67 1.01 1.45
CA GLY A 117 7.07 -0.26 1.87
C GLY A 117 7.64 -1.52 1.23
N TYR A 118 8.72 -1.43 0.44
CA TYR A 118 9.47 -2.62 0.07
C TYR A 118 10.27 -3.16 1.25
N LYS A 119 10.60 -4.44 1.20
CA LYS A 119 11.52 -5.08 2.13
C LYS A 119 12.60 -5.81 1.36
N GLN A 120 13.84 -5.68 1.81
CA GLN A 120 14.92 -6.51 1.30
C GLN A 120 14.72 -7.98 1.72
N ILE A 121 14.78 -8.93 0.79
CA ILE A 121 14.55 -10.37 1.04
C ILE A 121 15.64 -11.26 0.46
N GLN A 122 15.72 -12.51 0.95
CA GLN A 122 16.56 -13.61 0.43
C GLN A 122 15.80 -14.95 0.57
N PRO A 123 15.92 -15.92 -0.38
CA PRO A 123 16.70 -15.88 -1.63
C PRO A 123 16.00 -15.12 -2.77
N ALA A 124 16.78 -14.76 -3.80
CA ALA A 124 16.39 -13.91 -4.91
C ALA A 124 16.38 -14.67 -6.26
N PHE A 125 15.57 -14.22 -7.23
CA PHE A 125 15.58 -14.64 -8.65
C PHE A 125 15.10 -16.04 -9.03
N ASP A 126 15.03 -17.03 -8.13
CA ASP A 126 14.53 -18.38 -8.46
C ASP A 126 13.02 -18.40 -8.71
N ASN A 127 12.28 -17.54 -7.99
CA ASN A 127 10.84 -17.37 -8.13
C ASN A 127 10.46 -15.88 -8.00
N PRO A 128 10.80 -15.07 -9.03
CA PRO A 128 10.47 -13.65 -9.01
C PRO A 128 8.97 -13.45 -9.09
N GLN A 129 8.47 -12.48 -8.33
CA GLN A 129 7.07 -12.09 -8.30
C GLN A 129 6.89 -10.73 -8.96
N GLU A 130 5.71 -10.55 -9.54
CA GLU A 130 5.25 -9.27 -10.09
C GLU A 130 5.52 -8.12 -9.12
N GLY A 131 6.18 -7.08 -9.61
CA GLY A 131 6.54 -5.91 -8.82
C GLY A 131 7.83 -6.04 -8.00
N ASP A 132 8.50 -7.20 -8.00
CA ASP A 132 9.82 -7.31 -7.38
C ASP A 132 10.83 -6.36 -8.03
N ILE A 133 11.77 -5.86 -7.22
CA ILE A 133 12.85 -4.99 -7.69
C ILE A 133 14.17 -5.58 -7.24
N TYR A 134 15.16 -5.64 -8.14
CA TYR A 134 16.54 -5.86 -7.73
C TYR A 134 17.41 -4.65 -8.03
N ILE A 135 18.46 -4.52 -7.22
CA ILE A 135 19.54 -3.56 -7.37
C ILE A 135 20.84 -4.32 -7.50
N ILE A 136 21.70 -3.90 -8.43
CA ILE A 136 23.10 -4.30 -8.49
C ILE A 136 23.93 -3.17 -7.89
N ASP A 137 24.77 -3.51 -6.92
CA ASP A 137 25.68 -2.55 -6.32
C ASP A 137 26.72 -2.01 -7.30
N ARG A 138 27.40 -0.94 -6.89
CA ARG A 138 28.44 -0.32 -7.70
C ARG A 138 29.59 -1.29 -7.93
N THR A 139 30.13 -1.25 -9.14
CA THR A 139 31.41 -1.88 -9.46
C THR A 139 32.38 -0.84 -10.00
N ARG A 140 33.65 -1.24 -10.19
CA ARG A 140 34.66 -0.39 -10.85
C ARG A 140 34.20 0.07 -12.24
N LYS A 141 33.48 -0.79 -12.97
CA LYS A 141 32.97 -0.51 -14.32
C LYS A 141 31.59 0.16 -14.30
N HIS A 142 30.76 -0.13 -13.31
CA HIS A 142 29.38 0.34 -13.21
C HIS A 142 29.21 1.19 -11.94
N ARG A 143 29.66 2.45 -12.01
CA ARG A 143 29.76 3.35 -10.85
C ARG A 143 28.44 3.80 -10.24
N TYR A 144 27.35 3.67 -10.98
CA TYR A 144 25.99 4.00 -10.52
C TYR A 144 25.18 2.77 -10.11
N GLY A 145 25.71 1.56 -10.33
CA GLY A 145 24.95 0.31 -10.17
C GLY A 145 23.87 0.13 -11.23
N HIS A 146 22.95 -0.80 -10.96
CA HIS A 146 21.78 -1.08 -11.81
C HIS A 146 20.53 -1.31 -10.97
N ILE A 147 19.35 -1.06 -11.53
CA ILE A 147 18.07 -1.33 -10.88
C ILE A 147 17.04 -1.74 -11.93
N ALA A 148 16.24 -2.77 -11.65
CA ALA A 148 15.18 -3.25 -12.52
C ALA A 148 14.01 -3.81 -11.71
N GLY A 149 12.81 -3.74 -12.27
CA GLY A 149 11.59 -4.35 -11.74
C GLY A 149 11.12 -5.54 -12.57
N TYR A 150 10.41 -6.48 -11.96
CA TYR A 150 9.86 -7.66 -12.63
C TYR A 150 8.41 -7.46 -13.02
N THR A 151 8.08 -7.73 -14.29
CA THR A 151 6.72 -7.59 -14.81
C THR A 151 5.85 -8.83 -14.64
N GLY A 152 6.39 -9.91 -14.05
CA GLY A 152 5.77 -11.24 -14.07
C GLY A 152 6.35 -12.14 -15.16
N SER A 153 6.93 -11.56 -16.22
CA SER A 153 7.54 -12.29 -17.34
C SER A 153 8.98 -11.89 -17.64
N GLU A 154 9.34 -10.62 -17.47
CA GLU A 154 10.68 -10.13 -17.77
C GLU A 154 11.15 -9.07 -16.78
N TRP A 155 12.47 -8.98 -16.63
CA TRP A 155 13.12 -7.91 -15.88
C TRP A 155 13.21 -6.66 -16.75
N VAL A 156 12.76 -5.52 -16.24
CA VAL A 156 12.71 -4.26 -16.97
C VAL A 156 13.32 -3.13 -16.14
N SER A 157 14.23 -2.39 -16.75
CA SER A 157 14.87 -1.22 -16.15
C SER A 157 14.53 0.03 -16.98
N ASP A 158 15.49 0.54 -17.75
CA ASP A 158 15.24 1.45 -18.87
C ASP A 158 15.13 0.71 -20.21
N PHE A 159 15.27 -0.61 -20.18
CA PHE A 159 15.07 -1.52 -21.29
C PHE A 159 14.59 -2.88 -20.76
N LYS A 160 13.97 -3.66 -21.63
CA LYS A 160 13.59 -5.04 -21.37
C LYS A 160 14.81 -5.96 -21.46
N GLN A 161 15.07 -6.72 -20.41
CA GLN A 161 16.28 -7.50 -20.24
C GLN A 161 16.05 -8.98 -20.54
N ARG A 162 17.09 -9.66 -21.04
CA ARG A 162 17.03 -11.11 -21.26
C ARG A 162 17.07 -11.92 -19.96
N SER A 163 17.66 -11.35 -18.91
CA SER A 163 17.80 -11.94 -17.56
C SER A 163 18.09 -10.83 -16.55
N TYR A 164 18.12 -11.17 -15.25
CA TYR A 164 18.60 -10.28 -14.18
C TYR A 164 20.14 -10.06 -14.24
N ASP A 165 20.88 -11.00 -14.82
CA ASP A 165 22.33 -10.91 -15.01
C ASP A 165 22.70 -10.04 -16.24
N VAL A 166 22.68 -8.71 -16.04
CA VAL A 166 23.02 -7.74 -17.09
C VAL A 166 24.51 -7.37 -17.11
N TYR A 167 25.25 -7.65 -16.04
CA TYR A 167 26.66 -7.27 -15.89
C TYR A 167 27.51 -8.53 -15.79
N LYS A 168 28.38 -8.74 -16.78
CA LYS A 168 29.34 -9.85 -16.74
C LYS A 168 30.32 -9.67 -15.57
N GLY A 169 30.39 -10.67 -14.69
CA GLY A 169 31.35 -10.77 -13.60
C GLY A 169 30.70 -10.82 -12.23
N ASP A 170 31.52 -10.77 -11.18
CA ASP A 170 31.03 -10.83 -9.80
C ASP A 170 30.39 -9.49 -9.41
N VAL A 171 29.09 -9.53 -9.17
CA VAL A 171 28.31 -8.37 -8.71
C VAL A 171 27.48 -8.74 -7.49
N THR A 172 27.20 -7.75 -6.66
CA THR A 172 26.35 -7.92 -5.47
C THR A 172 24.94 -7.47 -5.78
N TYR A 173 23.97 -8.33 -5.48
CA TYR A 173 22.55 -8.06 -5.65
C TYR A 173 21.89 -7.73 -4.31
N LYS A 174 20.94 -6.80 -4.36
CA LYS A 174 19.93 -6.58 -3.31
C LYS A 174 18.57 -6.78 -3.94
N TYR A 175 17.68 -7.50 -3.27
CA TYR A 175 16.39 -7.89 -3.82
C TYR A 175 15.27 -7.42 -2.91
N TYR A 176 14.25 -6.80 -3.48
CA TYR A 176 13.19 -6.10 -2.77
C TYR A 176 11.84 -6.61 -3.25
N ARG A 177 10.95 -6.85 -2.28
CA ARG A 177 9.55 -7.21 -2.52
C ARG A 177 8.66 -6.34 -1.67
N LEU A 178 7.55 -5.88 -2.22
CA LEU A 178 6.53 -5.18 -1.44
C LEU A 178 5.92 -6.19 -0.45
N SER A 179 5.90 -5.88 0.83
CA SER A 179 5.21 -6.76 1.78
C SER A 179 3.71 -6.63 1.61
N ALA A 180 3.04 -7.76 1.32
CA ALA A 180 1.59 -7.88 1.30
C ALA A 180 0.95 -7.55 2.66
#